data_AF-A0A8J4LVT1-F1
#
_entry.id   AF-A0A8J4LVT1-F1
#
_cell.length_a   1.000
_cell.length_b   1.000
_cell.length_c   1.000
_cell.angle_alpha   90.00
_cell.angle_beta   90.00
_cell.angle_gamma   90.00
#
_symmetry.space_group_name_H-M   'P 1'
#
loop_
_entity.id
_entity.type
_entity.pdbx_description
1 polymer ?
#
loop_
_entity_poly.entity_id
_entity_poly.type
_entity_poly.pdbx_seq_one_letter_code
_entity_poly.pdbx_strand_id
1 'polypeptide(L)'
;MVGQAAAELVLPSNMRIHPTFHVSLLRPYRAAPDTSVTNGSNISSGNPGTSPDGPPPVDWLNNEPLYSVERILDYRARRIGKKRKRLVHEYLVKWKGYSSDQNSWEPA
;
A
#
# COMPACT_ATOMS: atom_id res chain seq x y z
N MET A 1 18.87 -20.13 -15.16
CA MET A 1 19.05 -20.30 -13.70
C MET A 1 18.48 -19.08 -13.02
N VAL A 2 17.35 -19.22 -12.35
CA VAL A 2 16.78 -18.16 -11.52
C VAL A 2 17.48 -18.26 -10.16
N GLY A 3 18.08 -17.18 -9.66
CA GLY A 3 18.77 -17.19 -8.38
C GLY A 3 17.82 -17.55 -7.23
N GLN A 4 18.35 -18.03 -6.11
CA GLN A 4 17.60 -18.54 -4.93
C GLN A 4 16.54 -17.57 -4.37
N ALA A 5 16.60 -16.28 -4.74
CA ALA A 5 15.70 -15.23 -4.30
C ALA A 5 14.75 -14.68 -5.40
N ALA A 6 14.58 -15.40 -6.52
CA ALA A 6 13.69 -14.98 -7.60
C ALA A 6 12.65 -16.05 -7.95
N ALA A 7 11.43 -15.62 -8.24
CA ALA A 7 10.30 -16.45 -8.62
C ALA A 7 9.67 -15.94 -9.91
N GLU A 8 9.22 -16.87 -10.75
CA GLU A 8 8.58 -16.58 -12.04
C GLU A 8 7.06 -16.71 -11.91
N LEU A 9 6.32 -15.68 -12.35
CA LEU A 9 4.87 -15.64 -12.34
C LEU A 9 4.30 -15.83 -13.74
N VAL A 10 3.16 -16.52 -13.82
CA VAL A 10 2.34 -16.53 -15.04
C VAL A 10 1.59 -15.20 -15.11
N LEU A 11 2.10 -14.29 -15.94
CA LEU A 11 1.47 -12.99 -16.14
C LEU A 11 0.43 -13.04 -17.28
N PRO A 12 -0.66 -12.27 -17.19
CA PRO A 12 -1.58 -12.06 -18.30
C PRO A 12 -0.86 -11.55 -19.55
N SER A 13 -1.30 -11.98 -20.73
CA SER A 13 -0.66 -11.67 -22.03
C SER A 13 -0.62 -10.18 -22.38
N ASN A 14 -1.46 -9.36 -21.75
CA ASN A 14 -1.46 -7.90 -21.91
C ASN A 14 -0.43 -7.18 -21.02
N MET A 15 0.29 -7.90 -20.15
CA MET A 15 1.27 -7.31 -19.24
C MET A 15 2.67 -7.29 -19.86
N ARG A 16 3.22 -6.09 -20.09
CA ARG A 16 4.54 -5.90 -20.72
C ARG A 16 5.69 -5.81 -19.69
N ILE A 17 5.66 -6.64 -18.65
CA ILE A 17 6.72 -6.70 -17.64
C ILE A 17 7.33 -8.09 -17.58
N HIS A 18 8.55 -8.21 -17.05
CA HIS A 18 9.21 -9.50 -16.91
C HIS A 18 8.51 -10.36 -15.84
N PRO A 19 8.32 -11.67 -16.10
CA PRO A 19 7.64 -12.56 -15.16
C PRO A 19 8.48 -12.90 -13.93
N THR A 20 9.78 -12.57 -13.92
CA THR A 20 10.68 -12.86 -12.81
C THR A 20 10.71 -11.71 -11.80
N PHE A 21 10.35 -12.01 -10.56
CA PHE A 21 10.33 -11.06 -9.45
C PHE A 21 11.21 -11.55 -8.30
N HIS A 22 11.76 -10.62 -7.53
CA HIS A 22 12.40 -10.97 -6.26
C HIS A 22 11.34 -11.48 -5.28
N VAL A 23 11.60 -12.59 -4.58
CA VAL A 23 10.64 -13.27 -3.69
C VAL A 23 10.10 -12.33 -2.59
N SER A 24 10.88 -11.34 -2.15
CA SER A 24 10.43 -10.33 -1.16
C SER A 24 9.34 -9.39 -1.67
N LEU A 25 9.16 -9.28 -2.99
CA LEU A 25 8.10 -8.46 -3.60
C LEU A 25 6.79 -9.25 -3.72
N LEU A 26 6.82 -10.55 -3.49
CA LEU A 26 5.66 -11.42 -3.59
C LEU A 26 4.99 -11.57 -2.23
N ARG A 27 3.66 -11.47 -2.21
CA ARG A 27 2.82 -11.80 -1.05
C ARG A 27 1.85 -12.91 -1.44
N PRO A 28 1.55 -13.85 -0.53
CA PRO A 28 0.47 -14.81 -0.75
C PRO A 28 -0.83 -14.08 -1.05
N TYR A 29 -1.51 -14.48 -2.13
CA TYR A 29 -2.80 -13.90 -2.46
C TYR A 29 -3.85 -14.32 -1.42
N ARG A 30 -4.49 -13.33 -0.78
CA ARG A 30 -5.63 -13.54 0.11
C ARG A 30 -6.88 -13.02 -0.58
N ALA A 31 -7.73 -13.93 -1.05
CA ALA A 31 -9.06 -13.56 -1.50
C ALA A 31 -9.81 -12.93 -0.32
N ALA A 32 -10.39 -11.74 -0.51
CA ALA A 32 -11.31 -11.19 0.47
C ALA A 32 -12.46 -12.20 0.64
N PRO A 33 -12.87 -12.54 1.88
CA PRO A 33 -14.08 -13.32 2.05
C PRO A 33 -15.21 -12.55 1.39
N ASP A 34 -15.93 -13.20 0.47
CA ASP A 34 -17.15 -12.63 -0.06
C ASP A 34 -18.07 -12.38 1.14
N THR A 35 -18.33 -11.12 1.44
CA THR A 35 -19.46 -10.72 2.28
C THR A 35 -20.55 -10.25 1.34
N SER A 36 -21.05 -11.19 0.52
CA SER A 36 -22.22 -11.00 -0.32
C SER A 36 -23.24 -12.13 -0.14
N VAL A 37 -23.64 -12.38 1.11
CA VAL A 37 -24.84 -13.17 1.39
C VAL A 37 -25.78 -12.40 2.32
N THR A 38 -26.67 -11.65 1.67
CA THR A 38 -28.11 -11.44 1.89
C THR A 38 -28.66 -11.51 3.32
N ASN A 39 -29.18 -10.37 3.80
CA ASN A 39 -30.56 -10.24 4.25
C ASN A 39 -30.98 -8.75 4.20
N GLY A 40 -31.85 -8.41 3.26
CA GLY A 40 -32.71 -7.20 3.25
C GLY A 40 -32.07 -5.84 3.61
N SER A 41 -31.89 -5.00 2.59
CA SER A 41 -31.75 -3.54 2.67
C SER A 41 -30.48 -2.94 3.28
N ASN A 42 -29.48 -2.71 2.43
CA ASN A 42 -28.83 -1.39 2.21
C ASN A 42 -27.63 -1.56 1.27
N ILE A 43 -27.69 -0.87 0.12
CA ILE A 43 -26.54 -0.66 -0.76
C ILE A 43 -25.58 0.25 -0.02
N SER A 44 -24.61 -0.35 0.67
CA SER A 44 -23.41 0.36 1.11
C SER A 44 -22.30 0.00 0.15
N SER A 45 -22.05 0.91 -0.78
CA SER A 45 -20.91 0.93 -1.70
C SER A 45 -19.66 0.43 -0.97
N GLY A 46 -19.17 -0.75 -1.35
CA GLY A 46 -17.95 -1.32 -0.81
C GLY A 46 -16.84 -0.28 -0.90
N ASN A 47 -16.35 0.14 0.26
CA ASN A 47 -15.31 1.15 0.36
C ASN A 47 -14.02 0.53 -0.21
N PRO A 48 -13.43 1.06 -1.30
CA PRO A 48 -12.35 0.37 -2.04
C PRO A 48 -10.97 0.44 -1.35
N GLY A 49 -10.91 0.80 -0.06
CA GLY A 49 -9.67 1.08 0.65
C GLY A 49 -9.13 -0.06 1.51
N THR A 50 -9.89 -1.13 1.77
CA THR A 50 -9.45 -2.19 2.68
C THR A 50 -8.58 -3.18 1.92
N SER A 51 -7.29 -2.89 1.81
CA SER A 51 -6.31 -3.92 1.48
C SER A 51 -6.43 -5.05 2.52
N PRO A 52 -6.57 -6.33 2.11
CA PRO A 52 -6.81 -7.45 3.02
C PRO A 52 -5.65 -7.74 4.01
N ASP A 53 -4.54 -7.01 3.89
CA ASP A 53 -3.29 -7.25 4.63
C ASP A 53 -2.96 -6.21 5.71
N GLY A 54 -3.83 -5.21 5.94
CA GLY A 54 -3.57 -4.12 6.89
C GLY A 54 -4.58 -4.03 8.03
N PRO A 55 -4.19 -3.53 9.22
CA PRO A 55 -5.17 -3.15 10.24
C PRO A 55 -6.12 -2.07 9.68
N PRO A 56 -7.40 -2.08 10.09
CA PRO A 56 -8.35 -1.06 9.65
C PRO A 56 -7.88 0.34 10.04
N PRO A 57 -8.35 1.39 9.33
CA PRO A 57 -8.16 2.77 9.75
C PRO A 57 -8.65 2.96 11.18
N VAL A 58 -7.94 3.79 11.94
CA VAL A 58 -8.29 4.11 13.33
C VAL A 58 -9.44 5.12 13.38
N ASP A 59 -9.53 6.00 12.39
CA ASP A 59 -10.61 6.98 12.24
C ASP A 59 -10.71 7.42 10.78
N TRP A 60 -11.66 8.31 10.47
CA TRP A 60 -11.82 8.93 9.16
C TRP A 60 -11.95 10.44 9.33
N LEU A 61 -11.09 11.21 8.66
CA LEU A 61 -11.14 12.67 8.66
C LEU A 61 -11.35 13.17 7.24
N ASN A 62 -12.39 13.97 7.00
CA ASN A 62 -12.73 14.49 5.68
C ASN A 62 -12.85 13.40 4.58
N ASN A 63 -13.42 12.26 4.94
CA ASN A 63 -13.52 11.06 4.09
C ASN A 63 -12.17 10.40 3.73
N GLU A 64 -11.08 10.79 4.39
CA GLU A 64 -9.78 10.13 4.28
C GLU A 64 -9.50 9.25 5.51
N PRO A 65 -8.97 8.03 5.31
CA PRO A 65 -8.68 7.12 6.42
C PRO A 65 -7.47 7.61 7.24
N LEU A 66 -7.63 7.65 8.56
CA LEU A 66 -6.55 7.92 9.52
C LEU A 66 -5.90 6.62 9.98
N TYR A 67 -4.58 6.59 10.00
CA TYR A 67 -3.79 5.46 10.48
C TYR A 67 -2.92 5.86 11.67
N SER A 68 -2.67 4.90 12.56
CA SER A 68 -1.74 5.10 13.67
C SER A 68 -0.29 5.05 13.19
N VAL A 69 0.48 6.09 13.53
CA VAL A 69 1.93 6.10 13.37
C VAL A 69 2.58 5.35 14.53
N GLU A 70 3.51 4.45 14.22
CA GLU A 70 4.35 3.77 15.20
C GLU A 70 5.63 4.58 15.49
N ARG A 71 6.29 5.08 14.43
CA ARG A 71 7.52 5.86 14.54
C ARG A 71 7.79 6.66 13.26
N ILE A 72 8.47 7.80 13.39
CA ILE A 72 9.14 8.47 12.26
C ILE A 72 10.56 7.93 12.14
N LEU A 73 10.87 7.33 10.99
CA LEU A 73 12.14 6.66 10.75
C LEU A 73 13.20 7.59 10.16
N ASP A 74 12.78 8.52 9.32
CA ASP A 74 13.69 9.39 8.58
C ASP A 74 12.99 10.68 8.15
N TYR A 75 13.78 11.66 7.74
CA TYR A 75 13.34 12.95 7.23
C TYR A 75 14.13 13.31 5.98
N ARG A 76 13.45 13.87 4.98
CA ARG A 76 14.11 14.43 3.80
C ARG A 76 13.47 15.72 3.34
N ALA A 77 14.31 16.60 2.80
CA ALA A 77 13.87 17.79 2.08
C ALA A 77 14.23 17.65 0.60
N ARG A 78 13.23 17.65 -0.27
CA ARG A 78 13.41 17.50 -1.72
C ARG A 78 12.93 18.71 -2.49
N ARG A 79 13.66 19.08 -3.53
CA ARG A 79 13.22 20.12 -4.47
C ARG A 79 12.48 19.51 -5.65
N ILE A 80 11.19 19.83 -5.80
CA ILE A 80 10.31 19.31 -6.85
C ILE A 80 9.64 20.42 -7.68
N GLY A 81 8.96 20.03 -8.75
CA GLY A 81 8.31 20.93 -9.70
C GLY A 81 9.24 21.47 -10.80
N LYS A 82 8.68 22.29 -11.70
CA LYS A 82 9.42 22.88 -12.83
C LYS A 82 10.63 23.67 -12.32
N LYS A 83 11.82 23.35 -12.82
CA LYS A 83 13.11 23.92 -12.38
C LYS A 83 13.45 23.69 -10.89
N ARG A 84 12.86 22.68 -10.20
CA ARG A 84 13.17 22.33 -8.80
C ARG A 84 13.03 23.51 -7.82
N LYS A 85 12.03 24.37 -8.03
CA LYS A 85 11.83 25.57 -7.21
C LYS A 85 11.15 25.30 -5.87
N ARG A 86 10.27 24.29 -5.79
CA ARG A 86 9.49 24.00 -4.59
C ARG A 86 10.27 23.07 -3.66
N LEU A 87 10.56 23.51 -2.45
CA LEU A 87 11.09 22.66 -1.39
C LEU A 87 9.92 21.95 -0.70
N VAL A 88 10.00 20.62 -0.55
CA VAL A 88 9.01 19.80 0.16
C VAL A 88 9.72 18.97 1.21
N HIS A 89 9.15 19.01 2.40
CA HIS A 89 9.58 18.26 3.57
C HIS A 89 8.74 17.00 3.65
N GLU A 90 9.40 15.85 3.81
CA GLU A 90 8.74 14.55 3.91
C GLU A 90 9.33 13.76 5.07
N TYR A 91 8.51 12.94 5.71
CA TYR A 91 8.90 12.04 6.80
C TYR A 91 8.63 10.60 6.41
N LEU A 92 9.58 9.71 6.66
CA LEU A 92 9.38 8.28 6.45
C LEU A 92 8.63 7.72 7.66
N VAL A 93 7.37 7.35 7.46
CA VAL A 93 6.46 6.91 8.51
C VAL A 93 6.49 5.38 8.60
N LYS A 94 6.76 4.86 9.80
CA LYS A 94 6.45 3.47 10.16
C LYS A 94 5.01 3.44 10.67
N TRP A 95 4.13 2.76 9.93
CA TRP A 95 2.74 2.60 10.32
C TRP A 95 2.57 1.46 11.33
N LYS A 96 1.74 1.69 12.36
CA LYS A 96 1.47 0.72 13.42
C LYS A 96 0.67 -0.45 12.87
N GLY A 97 1.17 -1.66 13.11
CA GLY A 97 0.54 -2.90 12.63
C GLY A 97 0.81 -3.25 11.16
N TYR A 98 1.63 -2.45 10.47
CA TYR A 98 2.07 -2.71 9.09
C TYR A 98 3.54 -3.17 9.07
N SER A 99 3.95 -3.93 8.04
CA SER A 99 5.36 -4.29 7.83
C SER A 99 6.19 -3.07 7.39
N SER A 100 7.51 -3.15 7.55
CA SER A 100 8.43 -2.09 7.11
C SER A 100 8.36 -1.79 5.61
N ASP A 101 7.91 -2.76 4.81
CA ASP A 101 7.76 -2.61 3.36
C ASP A 101 6.61 -1.67 2.99
N GLN A 102 5.73 -1.38 3.94
CA GLN A 102 4.62 -0.44 3.78
C GLN A 102 4.94 0.94 4.35
N ASN A 103 6.19 1.19 4.78
CA ASN A 103 6.59 2.53 5.18
C ASN A 103 6.51 3.49 3.98
N SER A 104 5.93 4.66 4.20
CA SER A 104 5.74 5.67 3.17
C SER A 104 6.32 7.02 3.57
N TRP A 105 6.66 7.84 2.57
CA TRP A 105 7.10 9.21 2.77
C TRP A 105 5.89 10.14 2.75
N GLU A 106 5.52 10.68 3.90
CA GLU A 106 4.37 11.58 4.05
C GLU A 106 4.83 13.06 4.08
N PRO A 107 4.10 13.98 3.43
CA PRO A 107 4.42 15.40 3.46
C PRO A 107 4.22 16.01 4.86
N ALA A 108 4.99 17.04 5.17
CA ALA A 108 4.86 17.86 6.37
C ALA A 108 3.65 18.81 6.33
#